data_AF-F1LHY8-F1
#
_entry.id   AF-F1LHY8-F1
#
_cell.length_a   1.000
_cell.length_b   1.000
_cell.length_c   1.000
_cell.angle_alpha   90.00
_cell.angle_beta   90.00
_cell.angle_gamma   90.00
#
_symmetry.space_group_name_H-M   'P 1'
#
loop_
_entity.id
_entity.type
_entity.pdbx_description
1 polymer ?
#
loop_
_entity_poly.entity_id
_entity_poly.type
_entity_poly.pdbx_seq_one_letter_code
_entity_poly.pdbx_strand_id
1 'polypeptide(L)'
;MNKQYRQEMPPTGGYRKFNWNRTFPKMVWRPGIVVGVVFGTSVYGIFQALANKKHIMSEKFEDVDIQSAMEPFLTAERDRYWLRLLKKNRDLENEVMKDVPGWKT
;
A
#
# COMPACT_ATOMS: atom_id res chain seq x y z
N MET A 1 -17.17 38.31 80.55
CA MET A 1 -17.23 37.99 79.10
C MET A 1 -15.94 37.27 78.74
N ASN A 2 -15.95 35.95 78.59
CA ASN A 2 -14.78 35.24 78.08
C ASN A 2 -15.04 34.91 76.60
N LYS A 3 -14.26 35.50 75.70
CA LYS A 3 -14.46 35.40 74.25
C LYS A 3 -13.96 34.03 73.81
N GLN A 4 -14.88 33.12 73.54
CA GLN A 4 -14.56 31.74 73.19
C GLN A 4 -13.98 31.70 71.76
N TYR A 5 -12.68 31.45 71.64
CA TYR A 5 -12.02 31.31 70.35
C TYR A 5 -12.33 29.92 69.78
N ARG A 6 -12.91 29.88 68.58
CA ARG A 6 -13.03 28.64 67.80
C ARG A 6 -11.81 28.55 66.89
N GLN A 7 -10.92 27.60 67.20
CA GLN A 7 -9.79 27.26 66.35
C GLN A 7 -10.17 26.05 65.50
N GLU A 8 -9.93 26.13 64.19
CA GLU A 8 -10.05 24.97 63.32
C GLU A 8 -8.93 23.98 63.66
N MET A 9 -9.30 22.75 64.00
CA MET A 9 -8.38 21.68 64.37
C MET A 9 -8.50 20.54 63.35
N PRO A 10 -7.44 19.75 63.13
CA PRO A 10 -7.58 18.53 62.36
C PRO A 10 -8.62 17.61 63.01
N PRO A 11 -9.32 16.79 62.21
CA PRO A 11 -10.32 15.89 62.73
C PRO A 11 -9.70 14.95 63.77
N THR A 12 -10.49 14.58 64.78
CA THR A 12 -10.10 13.58 65.78
C THR A 12 -9.80 12.25 65.07
N GLY A 13 -8.52 11.86 64.99
CA GLY A 13 -8.05 10.71 64.20
C GLY A 13 -7.07 11.06 63.08
N GLY A 14 -6.87 12.36 62.79
CA GLY A 14 -5.93 12.84 61.77
C GLY A 14 -6.42 12.70 60.34
N TYR A 15 -5.70 13.32 59.40
CA TYR A 15 -6.02 13.23 57.98
C TYR A 15 -5.63 11.87 57.39
N ARG A 16 -6.28 11.48 56.29
CA ARG A 16 -5.90 10.30 55.52
C ARG A 16 -4.44 10.41 55.07
N LYS A 17 -3.71 9.29 55.14
CA LYS A 17 -2.35 9.20 54.60
C LYS A 17 -2.36 9.57 53.11
N PHE A 18 -1.70 10.68 52.80
CA PHE A 18 -1.51 11.14 51.43
C PHE A 18 -0.37 10.37 50.78
N ASN A 19 -0.62 9.78 49.61
CA ASN A 19 0.43 9.13 48.85
C ASN A 19 1.21 10.19 48.07
N TRP A 20 2.44 10.45 48.47
CA TRP A 20 3.36 11.37 47.80
C TRP A 20 4.29 10.65 46.80
N ASN A 21 4.27 9.31 46.76
CA ASN A 21 5.10 8.54 45.86
C ASN A 21 4.60 8.65 44.42
N ARG A 22 5.52 8.62 43.46
CA ARG A 22 5.20 8.50 42.03
C ARG A 22 4.60 7.12 41.76
N THR A 23 3.32 7.05 41.44
CA THR A 23 2.65 5.82 41.05
C THR A 23 2.54 5.73 39.53
N PHE A 24 3.28 4.81 38.92
CA PHE A 24 3.14 4.52 37.50
C PHE A 24 1.98 3.55 37.25
N PRO A 25 1.20 3.75 36.17
CA PRO A 25 0.17 2.80 35.78
C PRO A 25 0.82 1.47 35.36
N LYS A 26 0.15 0.34 35.65
CA LYS A 26 0.59 -0.96 35.14
C LYS A 26 0.42 -0.98 33.62
N MET A 27 1.50 -1.29 32.89
CA MET A 27 1.42 -1.44 31.44
C MET A 27 0.81 -2.80 31.08
N VAL A 28 -0.26 -2.76 30.27
CA VAL A 28 -0.93 -3.96 29.75
C VAL A 28 -0.08 -4.65 28.69
N TRP A 29 0.58 -3.85 27.83
CA TRP A 29 1.45 -4.32 26.77
C TRP A 29 2.86 -4.61 27.28
N ARG A 30 3.03 -5.80 27.85
CA ARG A 30 4.36 -6.31 28.21
C ARG A 30 5.10 -6.80 26.96
N PRO A 31 6.44 -6.75 26.91
CA PRO A 31 7.22 -7.16 25.75
C PRO A 31 6.86 -8.57 25.25
N GLY A 32 6.68 -9.55 26.14
CA GLY A 32 6.30 -10.91 25.76
C GLY A 32 4.90 -11.02 25.12
N ILE A 33 3.94 -10.21 25.58
CA ILE A 33 2.59 -10.18 25.00
C ILE A 33 2.66 -9.58 23.59
N VAL A 34 3.39 -8.48 23.43
CA VAL A 34 3.58 -7.84 22.12
C VAL A 34 4.21 -8.81 21.12
N VAL A 35 5.28 -9.50 21.52
CA VAL A 35 5.94 -10.51 20.66
C VAL A 35 4.99 -11.65 20.30
N GLY A 36 4.23 -12.17 21.27
CA GLY A 36 3.25 -13.23 21.02
C GLY A 36 2.15 -12.83 20.04
N VAL A 37 1.62 -11.61 20.18
CA VAL A 37 0.60 -11.06 19.27
C VAL A 37 1.16 -10.89 17.87
N VAL A 38 2.33 -10.26 17.73
CA VAL A 38 2.99 -10.06 16.43
C VAL A 38 3.27 -11.39 15.75
N PHE A 39 3.78 -12.38 16.48
CA PHE A 39 4.01 -13.72 15.95
C PHE A 39 2.71 -14.37 15.49
N GLY A 40 1.66 -14.35 16.31
CA GLY A 40 0.36 -14.93 15.98
C GLY A 40 -0.27 -14.30 14.73
N THR A 41 -0.25 -12.96 14.63
CA THR A 41 -0.76 -12.26 13.44
C THR A 41 0.06 -12.57 12.20
N SER A 42 1.39 -12.73 12.34
CA SER A 42 2.27 -13.02 11.21
C SER A 42 2.04 -14.43 10.67
N VAL A 43 1.92 -15.43 11.54
CA VAL A 43 1.62 -16.81 11.14
C VAL A 43 0.25 -16.90 10.46
N TYR A 44 -0.76 -16.22 11.02
CA TYR A 44 -2.09 -16.17 10.39
C TYR A 44 -2.05 -15.50 9.02
N GLY A 45 -1.32 -14.38 8.89
CA GLY A 45 -1.14 -13.70 7.60
C GLY A 45 -0.49 -14.58 6.54
N ILE A 46 0.53 -15.35 6.91
CA ILE A 46 1.19 -16.31 6.01
C ILE A 46 0.20 -17.41 5.58
N PHE A 47 -0.54 -17.98 6.53
CA PHE A 47 -1.54 -19.00 6.24
C PHE A 47 -2.60 -18.48 5.24
N GLN A 48 -3.14 -17.29 5.49
CA GLN A 48 -4.13 -16.68 4.61
C GLN A 48 -3.55 -16.37 3.21
N ALA A 49 -2.31 -15.87 3.15
CA ALA A 49 -1.64 -15.61 1.87
C ALA A 49 -1.45 -16.89 1.04
N LEU A 50 -1.08 -18.00 1.69
CA LEU A 50 -0.95 -19.30 1.02
C LEU A 50 -2.31 -19.81 0.51
N ALA A 51 -3.38 -19.66 1.29
CA ALA A 51 -4.72 -20.02 0.87
C ALA A 51 -5.18 -19.21 -0.36
N ASN A 52 -4.91 -17.89 -0.37
CA ASN A 52 -5.31 -17.00 -1.46
C ASN A 52 -4.44 -17.13 -2.72
N LYS A 53 -3.23 -17.69 -2.60
CA LYS A 53 -2.28 -17.81 -3.71
C LYS A 53 -2.86 -18.52 -4.93
N LYS A 54 -3.69 -19.56 -4.72
CA LYS A 54 -4.31 -20.31 -5.82
C LYS A 54 -5.25 -19.43 -6.65
N HIS A 55 -6.06 -18.61 -6.00
CA HIS A 55 -7.00 -17.69 -6.65
C HIS A 55 -6.28 -16.61 -7.45
N ILE A 56 -5.25 -16.00 -6.86
CA ILE A 56 -4.44 -14.98 -7.56
C ILE A 56 -3.73 -15.59 -8.77
N MET A 57 -3.26 -16.84 -8.65
CA MET A 57 -2.60 -17.52 -9.76
C MET A 57 -3.57 -17.84 -10.91
N SER A 58 -4.79 -18.28 -10.59
CA SER A 58 -5.81 -18.52 -11.63
C SER A 58 -6.22 -17.23 -12.33
N GLU A 59 -6.43 -16.15 -11.58
CA GLU A 59 -6.75 -14.82 -12.16
C GLU A 59 -5.64 -14.34 -13.10
N LYS A 60 -4.38 -14.42 -12.65
CA LYS A 60 -3.23 -14.07 -13.48
C LYS A 60 -3.12 -14.95 -14.74
N PHE A 61 -3.46 -16.23 -14.62
CA PHE A 61 -3.44 -17.13 -15.75
C PHE A 61 -4.50 -16.75 -16.79
N GLU A 62 -5.72 -16.43 -16.34
CA GLU A 62 -6.81 -15.94 -17.19
C GLU A 62 -6.43 -14.63 -17.91
N ASP A 63 -5.82 -13.67 -17.21
CA ASP A 63 -5.36 -12.42 -17.82
C ASP A 63 -4.33 -12.65 -18.94
N VAL A 64 -3.35 -13.53 -18.68
CA VAL A 64 -2.30 -13.85 -19.67
C VAL A 64 -2.89 -14.59 -20.87
N ASP A 65 -3.83 -15.51 -20.65
CA ASP A 65 -4.49 -16.24 -21.72
C ASP A 65 -5.29 -15.31 -22.62
N ILE A 66 -6.06 -14.39 -22.03
CA ILE A 66 -6.80 -13.35 -22.77
C ILE A 66 -5.83 -12.46 -23.57
N GLN A 67 -4.73 -12.02 -22.96
CA GLN A 67 -3.73 -11.22 -23.66
C GLN A 67 -3.11 -11.97 -24.84
N SER A 68 -2.74 -13.23 -24.63
CA SER A 68 -2.18 -14.10 -25.68
C SER A 68 -3.17 -14.31 -26.82
N ALA A 69 -4.46 -14.46 -26.52
CA ALA A 69 -5.50 -14.59 -27.53
C ALA A 69 -5.71 -13.30 -28.36
N MET A 70 -5.53 -12.12 -27.75
CA MET A 70 -5.69 -10.82 -28.43
C MET A 70 -4.43 -10.36 -29.18
N GLU A 71 -3.25 -10.80 -28.75
CA GLU A 71 -1.94 -10.41 -29.33
C GLU A 71 -1.88 -10.48 -30.88
N PRO A 72 -2.34 -11.55 -31.56
CA PRO A 72 -2.28 -11.59 -33.02
C PRO A 72 -3.12 -10.51 -33.70
N PHE A 73 -4.27 -10.14 -33.13
CA PHE A 73 -5.12 -9.07 -33.68
C PHE A 73 -4.45 -7.70 -33.51
N LEU A 74 -3.95 -7.41 -32.32
CA LEU A 74 -3.26 -6.15 -32.02
C LEU A 74 -2.00 -5.99 -32.88
N THR A 75 -1.25 -7.09 -33.07
CA THR A 75 -0.06 -7.11 -33.92
C THR A 75 -0.43 -6.85 -35.38
N ALA A 76 -1.48 -7.50 -35.89
CA ALA A 76 -1.95 -7.29 -37.25
C ALA A 76 -2.43 -5.84 -37.50
N GLU A 77 -3.13 -5.24 -36.53
CA GLU A 77 -3.56 -3.84 -36.61
C GLU A 77 -2.36 -2.88 -36.64
N ARG A 78 -1.39 -3.10 -35.74
CA ARG A 78 -0.14 -2.33 -35.69
C ARG A 78 0.62 -2.42 -37.01
N ASP A 79 0.78 -3.63 -37.55
CA ASP A 79 1.54 -3.86 -38.77
C ASP A 79 0.84 -3.23 -39.99
N ARG A 80 -0.50 -3.30 -40.06
CA ARG A 80 -1.28 -2.59 -41.09
C ARG A 80 -1.09 -1.09 -41.01
N TYR A 81 -1.14 -0.52 -39.80
CA TYR A 81 -0.91 0.90 -39.59
C TYR A 81 0.51 1.31 -40.02
N TRP A 82 1.52 0.51 -39.63
CA TRP A 82 2.92 0.74 -39.97
C TRP A 82 3.16 0.74 -41.49
N LEU A 83 2.62 -0.25 -42.21
CA LEU A 83 2.75 -0.32 -43.67
C LEU A 83 2.08 0.87 -44.37
N ARG A 84 0.93 1.34 -43.86
CA ARG A 84 0.27 2.55 -44.39
C ARG A 84 1.12 3.80 -44.16
N LEU A 85 1.74 3.92 -42.99
CA LEU A 85 2.65 5.01 -42.67
C LEU A 85 3.87 5.00 -43.60
N LEU A 86 4.52 3.85 -43.76
CA LEU A 86 5.67 3.70 -44.66
C LEU A 86 5.32 4.06 -46.10
N LYS A 87 4.16 3.62 -46.58
CA LYS A 87 3.69 3.99 -47.92
C LYS A 87 3.53 5.50 -48.05
N LYS A 88 2.84 6.14 -47.09
CA LYS A 88 2.65 7.60 -47.10
C LYS A 88 3.97 8.36 -47.06
N ASN A 89 4.92 7.91 -46.24
CA ASN A 89 6.25 8.53 -46.15
C ASN A 89 7.01 8.38 -47.46
N ARG A 90 6.93 7.22 -48.10
CA ARG A 90 7.55 6.96 -49.40
C ARG A 90 6.96 7.82 -50.51
N ASP A 91 5.64 8.01 -50.50
CA ASP A 91 4.95 8.86 -51.46
C ASP A 91 5.36 10.34 -51.27
N LEU A 92 5.43 10.82 -50.02
CA LEU A 92 5.91 12.16 -49.69
C LEU A 92 7.40 12.36 -50.04
N GLU A 93 8.23 11.36 -49.78
CA GLU A 93 9.65 11.38 -50.11
C GLU A 93 9.88 11.51 -51.62
N ASN A 94 9.10 10.80 -52.44
CA ASN A 94 9.12 10.96 -53.90
C ASN A 94 8.74 12.38 -54.35
N GLU A 95 7.76 13.01 -53.69
CA GLU A 95 7.37 14.39 -53.99
C GLU A 95 8.45 15.42 -53.60
N VAL A 96 9.07 15.23 -52.43
CA VAL A 96 10.06 16.16 -51.88
C VAL A 96 11.43 16.00 -52.56
N MET A 97 11.85 14.77 -52.87
CA MET A 97 13.20 14.47 -53.38
C MET A 97 13.31 14.46 -54.91
N LYS A 98 12.25 14.84 -55.64
CA LYS A 98 12.20 14.82 -57.11
C LYS A 98 13.35 15.58 -57.81
N ASP A 99 13.86 16.63 -57.16
CA ASP A 99 14.86 17.53 -57.74
C ASP A 99 16.30 17.16 -57.33
N VAL A 100 16.48 16.10 -56.53
CA VAL A 100 17.80 15.69 -56.02
C VAL A 100 18.43 14.65 -56.97
N PRO A 101 19.57 14.95 -57.61
CA PRO A 101 20.19 14.03 -58.55
C PRO A 101 20.72 12.76 -57.85
N GLY A 102 20.29 11.60 -58.35
CA GLY A 102 20.74 10.28 -57.86
C GLY A 102 19.84 9.64 -56.79
N TRP A 103 18.79 10.31 -56.35
CA TRP A 103 17.84 9.76 -55.36
C TRP A 103 16.96 8.66 -55.97
N LYS A 104 16.82 7.52 -55.27
CA LYS A 104 15.97 6.39 -55.65
C LYS A 104 15.21 5.87 -54.44
N THR A 105 13.93 5.62 -54.64
CA THR A 105 12.93 5.25 -53.62
C THR A 105 12.40 3.83 -53.86
#